data_AF-A0A1J5SIM0-F1
#
_entry.id   AF-A0A1J5SIM0-F1
#
_cell.length_a   1.000
_cell.length_b   1.000
_cell.length_c   1.000
_cell.angle_alpha   90.00
_cell.angle_beta   90.00
_cell.angle_gamma   90.00
#
_symmetry.space_group_name_H-M   'P 1'
#
loop_
_entity.id
_entity.type
_entity.pdbx_description
1 polymer ?
#
loop_
_entity_poly.entity_id
_entity_poly.type
_entity_poly.pdbx_seq_one_letter_code
_entity_poly.pdbx_strand_id
1 'polypeptide(L)'
;MSKYRKYAAVLIHKLISPSMRFECKEVAAWLREKLDRACIWRWEITRLHQLEDSPYNILYVGCKAHRELAKIILGVEKVEDETQMGRNQMSQMVFVSAIPIPGALRVPKYLRTIVPLNKPIEEIMAKYDDRLRRSLLKLRPYYRVQQELDTAEIDRIDREMLQPFARARHGSSANLMSSQMVRRFALEFGRLDLVLLGEQVVACMLGNQHIRKGKRYWVANRCGYPETVFSDSKQLGKSNSINHHLAIELANENGFDYCDFALCFARPDDGLIQFKRRWGGELDINGLSSYGYFHIRLPKVGAAQFLWDTPLFAVEDHKLALHLGLPHGPSDDEFETRYRQMGFGGLTKIYLHYARPPGELILTKLSDLYKHQNPRPAVQCIPAA
;
A
#
# COMPACT_ATOMS: atom_id res chain seq x y z
N MET A 1 31.02 -9.53 -22.86
CA MET A 1 30.48 -8.15 -22.73
C MET A 1 31.64 -7.18 -22.44
N SER A 2 31.89 -6.25 -23.35
CA SER A 2 33.11 -5.42 -23.43
C SER A 2 33.37 -4.50 -22.22
N LYS A 3 34.64 -4.42 -21.78
CA LYS A 3 35.17 -3.57 -20.69
C LYS A 3 34.78 -2.09 -20.85
N TYR A 4 34.63 -1.64 -22.09
CA TYR A 4 34.21 -0.28 -22.47
C TYR A 4 32.76 0.03 -22.12
N ARG A 5 31.84 -0.95 -22.18
CA ARG A 5 30.44 -0.76 -21.72
C ARG A 5 30.37 -0.56 -20.21
N LYS A 6 31.17 -1.27 -19.43
CA LYS A 6 31.22 -1.09 -17.96
C LYS A 6 31.78 0.30 -17.60
N TYR A 7 32.82 0.76 -18.30
CA TYR A 7 33.41 2.08 -18.06
C TYR A 7 32.47 3.21 -18.44
N ALA A 8 31.81 3.12 -19.61
CA ALA A 8 30.78 4.06 -20.03
C ALA A 8 29.58 4.08 -19.06
N ALA A 9 29.15 2.92 -18.56
CA ALA A 9 28.09 2.85 -17.55
C ALA A 9 28.48 3.55 -16.24
N VAL A 10 29.72 3.42 -15.78
CA VAL A 10 30.22 4.12 -14.58
C VAL A 10 30.27 5.63 -14.78
N LEU A 11 30.72 6.10 -15.96
CA LEU A 11 30.74 7.53 -16.32
C LEU A 11 29.33 8.12 -16.42
N ILE A 12 28.42 7.44 -17.12
CA ILE A 12 27.00 7.85 -17.21
C ILE A 12 26.35 7.84 -15.82
N HIS A 13 26.68 6.86 -14.98
CA HIS A 13 26.25 6.88 -13.58
C HIS A 13 26.74 8.18 -12.91
N LYS A 14 28.01 8.56 -13.01
CA LYS A 14 28.49 9.79 -12.37
C LYS A 14 27.81 11.07 -12.89
N LEU A 15 27.37 11.10 -14.15
CA LEU A 15 26.74 12.27 -14.77
C LEU A 15 25.25 12.42 -14.43
N ILE A 16 24.55 11.34 -14.10
CA ILE A 16 23.11 11.37 -13.80
C ILE A 16 22.91 11.25 -12.29
N SER A 17 22.32 12.30 -11.69
CA SER A 17 22.02 12.33 -10.25
C SER A 17 21.09 11.16 -9.86
N PRO A 18 21.15 10.66 -8.61
CA PRO A 18 20.25 9.60 -8.16
C PRO A 18 18.77 9.94 -8.36
N SER A 19 18.36 11.20 -8.19
CA SER A 19 16.98 11.67 -8.45
C SER A 19 16.61 11.52 -9.93
N MET A 20 17.47 11.98 -10.84
CA MET A 20 17.21 11.84 -12.27
C MET A 20 17.14 10.38 -12.71
N ARG A 21 17.97 9.50 -12.16
CA ARG A 21 17.87 8.05 -12.45
C ARG A 21 16.55 7.46 -11.97
N PHE A 22 16.06 7.90 -10.80
CA PHE A 22 14.76 7.49 -10.30
C PHE A 22 13.66 7.96 -11.25
N GLU A 23 13.67 9.23 -11.63
CA GLU A 23 12.71 9.84 -12.56
C GLU A 23 12.71 9.16 -13.94
N CYS A 24 13.88 8.83 -14.50
CA CYS A 24 13.95 8.07 -15.76
C CYS A 24 13.32 6.68 -15.63
N LYS A 25 13.56 5.99 -14.51
CA LYS A 25 12.91 4.69 -14.25
C LYS A 25 11.39 4.84 -14.07
N GLU A 26 10.93 5.94 -13.47
CA GLU A 26 9.51 6.25 -13.34
C GLU A 26 8.86 6.47 -14.71
N VAL A 27 9.47 7.29 -15.57
CA VAL A 27 9.00 7.52 -16.93
C VAL A 27 8.98 6.22 -17.73
N ALA A 28 10.01 5.38 -17.61
CA ALA A 28 10.05 4.09 -18.27
C ALA A 28 8.93 3.13 -17.79
N ALA A 29 8.66 3.08 -16.47
CA ALA A 29 7.57 2.29 -15.92
C ALA A 29 6.20 2.79 -16.38
N TRP A 30 6.00 4.12 -16.41
CA TRP A 30 4.81 4.75 -16.94
C TRP A 30 4.60 4.44 -18.42
N LEU A 31 5.65 4.53 -19.26
CA LEU A 31 5.59 4.19 -20.68
C LEU A 31 5.20 2.73 -20.90
N ARG A 32 5.78 1.80 -20.15
CA ARG A 32 5.42 0.37 -20.23
C ARG A 32 3.94 0.15 -19.91
N GLU A 33 3.45 0.75 -18.83
CA GLU A 33 2.04 0.67 -18.45
C GLU A 33 1.12 1.25 -19.54
N LYS A 34 1.53 2.31 -20.24
CA LYS A 34 0.78 2.86 -21.37
C LYS A 34 0.79 1.93 -22.59
N LEU A 35 1.94 1.36 -22.93
CA LEU A 35 2.08 0.41 -24.04
C LEU A 35 1.28 -0.87 -23.78
N ASP A 36 1.31 -1.39 -22.56
CA ASP A 36 0.54 -2.59 -22.18
C ASP A 36 -0.97 -2.37 -22.34
N ARG A 37 -1.46 -1.14 -22.09
CA ARG A 37 -2.86 -0.78 -22.35
C ARG A 37 -3.15 -0.64 -23.84
N ALA A 38 -2.22 -0.12 -24.64
CA ALA A 38 -2.42 0.03 -26.08
C ALA A 38 -2.52 -1.31 -26.83
N CYS A 39 -2.02 -2.41 -26.24
CA CYS A 39 -2.09 -3.75 -26.79
C CYS A 39 -3.51 -4.36 -26.70
N ILE A 40 -4.47 -3.82 -27.46
CA ILE A 40 -5.89 -4.23 -27.40
C ILE A 40 -6.12 -5.72 -27.69
N TRP A 41 -5.23 -6.38 -28.43
CA TRP A 41 -5.30 -7.83 -28.69
C TRP A 41 -5.04 -8.70 -27.44
N ARG A 42 -4.58 -8.11 -26.34
CA ARG A 42 -4.42 -8.78 -25.02
C ARG A 42 -5.62 -8.55 -24.10
N TRP A 43 -6.62 -7.81 -24.56
CA TRP A 43 -7.77 -7.46 -23.76
C TRP A 43 -8.81 -8.56 -23.78
N GLU A 44 -9.54 -8.67 -22.68
CA GLU A 44 -10.72 -9.51 -22.56
C GLU A 44 -11.87 -8.67 -22.00
N ILE A 45 -13.08 -9.14 -22.28
CA ILE A 45 -14.31 -8.68 -21.64
C ILE A 45 -14.80 -9.87 -20.83
N THR A 46 -14.84 -9.73 -19.51
CA THR A 46 -15.29 -10.81 -18.62
C THR A 46 -16.17 -10.24 -17.52
N ARG A 47 -17.06 -11.08 -17.01
CA ARG A 47 -17.87 -10.75 -15.84
C ARG A 47 -17.19 -11.24 -14.57
N LEU A 48 -17.32 -10.46 -13.51
CA LEU A 48 -16.85 -10.77 -12.18
C LEU A 48 -18.05 -10.62 -11.22
N HIS A 49 -18.19 -11.51 -10.24
CA HIS A 49 -19.24 -11.46 -9.22
C HIS A 49 -18.60 -11.26 -7.86
N GLN A 50 -19.08 -10.27 -7.09
CA GLN A 50 -18.40 -9.81 -5.89
C GLN A 50 -18.52 -10.80 -4.72
N LEU A 51 -19.72 -11.32 -4.44
CA LEU A 51 -20.05 -12.30 -3.39
C LEU A 51 -21.24 -13.16 -3.86
N GLU A 52 -21.46 -14.35 -3.25
CA GLU A 52 -22.56 -15.27 -3.59
C GLU A 52 -23.96 -14.60 -3.54
N ASP A 53 -24.13 -13.58 -2.70
CA ASP A 53 -25.40 -12.84 -2.53
C ASP A 53 -25.34 -11.37 -3.02
N SER A 54 -24.27 -10.95 -3.71
CA SER A 54 -24.15 -9.55 -4.15
C SER A 54 -25.03 -9.27 -5.38
N PRO A 55 -25.87 -8.22 -5.38
CA PRO A 55 -26.70 -7.88 -6.54
C PRO A 55 -25.90 -7.22 -7.68
N TYR A 56 -24.60 -6.93 -7.48
CA TYR A 56 -23.80 -6.19 -8.46
C TYR A 56 -23.10 -7.10 -9.46
N ASN A 57 -23.28 -6.77 -10.73
CA ASN A 57 -22.56 -7.39 -11.84
C ASN A 57 -21.37 -6.52 -12.23
N ILE A 58 -20.15 -7.04 -12.13
CA ILE A 58 -18.95 -6.29 -12.52
C ILE A 58 -18.54 -6.72 -13.93
N LEU A 59 -18.54 -5.78 -14.88
CA LEU A 59 -18.00 -5.98 -16.22
C LEU A 59 -16.57 -5.47 -16.29
N TYR A 60 -15.61 -6.38 -16.41
CA TYR A 60 -14.20 -6.06 -16.60
C TYR A 60 -13.85 -6.01 -18.09
N VAL A 61 -13.23 -4.91 -18.52
CA VAL A 61 -12.71 -4.71 -19.88
C VAL A 61 -11.24 -4.29 -19.79
N GLY A 62 -10.32 -5.18 -20.14
CA GLY A 62 -8.89 -4.85 -20.08
C GLY A 62 -7.98 -6.05 -20.23
N CYS A 63 -6.67 -5.85 -20.03
CA CYS A 63 -5.67 -6.90 -20.20
C CYS A 63 -5.92 -8.08 -19.25
N LYS A 64 -5.89 -9.32 -19.76
CA LYS A 64 -6.06 -10.54 -18.96
C LYS A 64 -5.14 -10.62 -17.74
N ALA A 65 -3.88 -10.16 -17.88
CA ALA A 65 -2.89 -10.14 -16.79
C ALA A 65 -3.28 -9.25 -15.60
N HIS A 66 -4.20 -8.29 -15.77
CA HIS A 66 -4.64 -7.38 -14.72
C HIS A 66 -5.97 -7.79 -14.08
N ARG A 67 -6.64 -8.84 -14.58
CA ARG A 67 -7.94 -9.28 -14.05
C ARG A 67 -7.88 -9.65 -12.58
N GLU A 68 -6.91 -10.49 -12.18
CA GLU A 68 -6.79 -10.94 -10.79
C GLU A 68 -6.53 -9.76 -9.85
N LEU A 69 -5.77 -8.76 -10.31
CA LEU A 69 -5.57 -7.52 -9.56
C LEU A 69 -6.86 -6.69 -9.44
N ALA A 70 -7.67 -6.61 -10.50
CA ALA A 70 -8.97 -5.95 -10.45
C ALA A 70 -9.90 -6.63 -9.44
N LYS A 71 -9.93 -7.97 -9.40
CA LYS A 71 -10.67 -8.73 -8.39
C LYS A 71 -10.19 -8.41 -6.98
N ILE A 72 -8.88 -8.40 -6.75
CA ILE A 72 -8.31 -8.05 -5.44
C ILE A 72 -8.76 -6.67 -5.00
N ILE A 73 -8.66 -5.66 -5.87
CA ILE A 73 -9.06 -4.27 -5.57
C ILE A 73 -10.55 -4.16 -5.26
N LEU A 74 -11.38 -4.93 -5.97
CA LEU A 74 -12.83 -4.96 -5.80
C LEU A 74 -13.32 -5.91 -4.71
N GLY A 75 -12.42 -6.68 -4.09
CA GLY A 75 -12.79 -7.70 -3.11
C GLY A 75 -13.65 -8.84 -3.65
N VAL A 76 -13.46 -9.20 -4.92
CA VAL A 76 -14.19 -10.30 -5.58
C VAL A 76 -13.50 -11.65 -5.34
N GLU A 77 -14.24 -12.66 -4.92
CA GLU A 77 -13.71 -14.00 -4.61
C GLU A 77 -13.92 -15.05 -5.74
N LYS A 78 -14.94 -14.93 -6.61
CA LYS A 78 -15.27 -15.96 -7.63
C LYS A 78 -15.46 -15.39 -9.06
N VAL A 79 -15.28 -16.26 -10.07
CA VAL A 79 -15.60 -16.01 -11.49
C VAL A 79 -16.60 -17.07 -11.93
N GLU A 80 -17.68 -16.66 -12.58
CA GLU A 80 -18.58 -17.56 -13.32
C GLU A 80 -18.53 -17.24 -14.81
N ASP A 81 -18.79 -18.26 -15.63
CA ASP A 81 -18.95 -18.15 -17.08
C ASP A 81 -20.34 -17.61 -17.46
N GLU A 82 -20.43 -17.10 -18.69
CA GLU A 82 -21.46 -16.21 -19.22
C GLU A 82 -22.92 -16.70 -19.12
N THR A 83 -23.73 -16.08 -18.26
CA THR A 83 -25.21 -16.20 -18.30
C THR A 83 -25.85 -14.92 -18.86
N GLN A 84 -26.86 -15.04 -19.72
CA GLN A 84 -27.53 -13.88 -20.36
C GLN A 84 -28.25 -12.97 -19.35
N MET A 85 -28.16 -11.64 -19.53
CA MET A 85 -28.67 -10.63 -18.59
C MET A 85 -30.07 -10.11 -18.94
N GLY A 86 -30.90 -9.88 -17.91
CA GLY A 86 -32.15 -9.11 -18.00
C GLY A 86 -31.95 -7.59 -17.81
N ARG A 87 -32.92 -6.77 -18.21
CA ARG A 87 -32.83 -5.28 -18.18
C ARG A 87 -32.56 -4.68 -16.78
N ASN A 88 -33.07 -5.26 -15.69
CA ASN A 88 -32.85 -4.76 -14.32
C ASN A 88 -31.40 -4.93 -13.82
N GLN A 89 -30.65 -5.88 -14.38
CA GLN A 89 -29.25 -6.12 -14.00
C GLN A 89 -28.29 -5.06 -14.59
N MET A 90 -28.71 -4.31 -15.63
CA MET A 90 -27.86 -3.25 -16.22
C MET A 90 -27.72 -2.01 -15.33
N SER A 91 -28.73 -1.66 -14.53
CA SER A 91 -28.67 -0.53 -13.59
C SER A 91 -27.74 -0.78 -12.41
N GLN A 92 -27.49 -2.05 -12.08
CA GLN A 92 -26.60 -2.51 -11.00
C GLN A 92 -25.22 -2.93 -11.54
N MET A 93 -24.90 -2.56 -12.78
CA MET A 93 -23.63 -2.92 -13.40
C MET A 93 -22.50 -1.95 -13.01
N VAL A 94 -21.40 -2.51 -12.52
CA VAL A 94 -20.14 -1.79 -12.28
C VAL A 94 -19.22 -2.04 -13.47
N PHE A 95 -18.70 -0.98 -14.08
CA PHE A 95 -17.76 -1.12 -15.20
C PHE A 95 -16.34 -0.89 -14.72
N VAL A 96 -15.44 -1.81 -15.04
CA VAL A 96 -14.01 -1.72 -14.72
C VAL A 96 -13.25 -1.74 -16.03
N SER A 97 -12.57 -0.64 -16.36
CA SER A 97 -11.87 -0.49 -17.63
C SER A 97 -10.40 -0.16 -17.45
N ALA A 98 -9.56 -0.71 -18.33
CA ALA A 98 -8.14 -0.32 -18.45
C ALA A 98 -7.96 1.11 -18.99
N ILE A 99 -8.96 1.62 -19.73
CA ILE A 99 -8.97 2.98 -20.33
C ILE A 99 -10.00 3.90 -19.67
N PRO A 100 -9.80 5.23 -19.73
CA PRO A 100 -10.78 6.17 -19.21
C PRO A 100 -12.15 5.99 -19.87
N ILE A 101 -13.19 5.96 -19.04
CA ILE A 101 -14.59 5.99 -19.48
C ILE A 101 -15.30 7.16 -18.78
N PRO A 102 -16.26 7.84 -19.42
CA PRO A 102 -16.97 8.96 -18.81
C PRO A 102 -17.63 8.57 -17.47
N GLY A 103 -17.43 9.41 -16.45
CA GLY A 103 -17.99 9.21 -15.11
C GLY A 103 -17.33 8.11 -14.28
N ALA A 104 -16.21 7.52 -14.73
CA ALA A 104 -15.47 6.56 -13.92
C ALA A 104 -14.48 7.22 -12.96
N LEU A 105 -14.37 6.63 -11.78
CA LEU A 105 -13.31 6.89 -10.82
C LEU A 105 -11.99 6.37 -11.36
N ARG A 106 -10.92 7.16 -11.24
CA ARG A 106 -9.56 6.73 -11.56
C ARG A 106 -8.93 6.08 -10.34
N VAL A 107 -9.14 4.77 -10.19
CA VAL A 107 -8.72 3.98 -9.04
C VAL A 107 -7.27 3.51 -9.24
N PRO A 108 -6.32 3.89 -8.38
CA PRO A 108 -4.94 3.39 -8.48
C PRO A 108 -4.91 1.87 -8.28
N LYS A 109 -3.92 1.19 -8.85
CA LYS A 109 -3.67 -0.24 -8.62
C LYS A 109 -2.91 -0.48 -7.32
N TYR A 110 -1.97 0.41 -7.03
CA TYR A 110 -1.07 0.34 -5.87
C TYR A 110 -0.91 1.71 -5.25
N LEU A 111 -0.66 1.73 -3.94
CA LEU A 111 -0.27 2.91 -3.18
C LEU A 111 0.99 2.59 -2.39
N ARG A 112 1.79 3.62 -2.08
CA ARG A 112 2.88 3.52 -1.11
C ARG A 112 2.42 4.09 0.21
N THR A 113 2.97 3.58 1.31
CA THR A 113 2.77 4.17 2.64
C THR A 113 4.08 4.76 3.11
N ILE A 114 4.10 6.08 3.29
CA ILE A 114 5.29 6.84 3.67
C ILE A 114 5.06 7.55 5.00
N VAL A 115 6.06 7.59 5.88
CA VAL A 115 6.05 8.34 7.14
C VAL A 115 6.96 9.54 6.96
N PRO A 116 6.45 10.79 7.02
CA PRO A 116 7.29 11.98 7.05
C PRO A 116 8.16 12.02 8.31
N LEU A 117 9.46 12.31 8.14
CA LEU A 117 10.48 12.29 9.20
C LEU A 117 11.04 13.69 9.53
N ASN A 118 10.27 14.74 9.24
CA ASN A 118 10.70 16.12 9.45
C ASN A 118 10.46 16.64 10.88
N LYS A 119 10.26 15.74 11.84
CA LYS A 119 9.83 16.03 13.21
C LYS A 119 10.54 15.11 14.21
N PRO A 120 10.62 15.49 15.50
CA PRO A 120 11.08 14.58 16.56
C PRO A 120 10.28 13.27 16.57
N ILE A 121 10.92 12.18 16.98
CA ILE A 121 10.31 10.85 16.95
C ILE A 121 9.06 10.78 17.83
N GLU A 122 9.00 11.53 18.91
CA GLU A 122 7.86 11.64 19.81
C GLU A 122 6.63 12.23 19.10
N GLU A 123 6.83 13.26 18.27
CA GLU A 123 5.77 13.85 17.45
C GLU A 123 5.31 12.94 16.32
N ILE A 124 6.24 12.17 15.72
CA ILE A 124 5.91 11.15 14.72
C ILE A 124 5.06 10.05 15.37
N MET A 125 5.48 9.55 16.54
CA MET A 125 4.77 8.53 17.31
C MET A 125 3.39 8.99 17.77
N ALA A 126 3.16 10.30 17.98
CA ALA A 126 1.84 10.81 18.33
C ALA A 126 0.77 10.55 17.24
N LYS A 127 1.19 10.30 16.00
CA LYS A 127 0.29 9.89 14.89
C LYS A 127 0.04 8.39 14.83
N TYR A 128 0.71 7.58 15.66
CA TYR A 128 0.52 6.14 15.63
C TYR A 128 -0.83 5.75 16.21
N ASP A 129 -1.29 4.56 15.83
CA ASP A 129 -2.39 3.90 16.54
C ASP A 129 -2.11 3.82 18.06
N ASP A 130 -3.11 4.13 18.89
CA ASP A 130 -2.93 4.25 20.33
C ASP A 130 -2.54 2.94 21.02
N ARG A 131 -2.99 1.79 20.51
CA ARG A 131 -2.58 0.48 21.07
C ARG A 131 -1.13 0.20 20.70
N LEU A 132 -0.75 0.47 19.46
CA LEU A 132 0.63 0.35 18.99
C LEU A 132 1.57 1.25 19.78
N ARG A 133 1.27 2.56 19.89
CA ARG A 133 2.07 3.54 20.64
C ARG A 133 2.32 3.10 22.07
N ARG A 134 1.27 2.72 22.80
CA ARG A 134 1.39 2.20 24.18
C ARG A 134 2.24 0.93 24.28
N SER A 135 2.14 0.03 23.31
CA SER A 135 3.00 -1.17 23.26
C SER A 135 4.45 -0.80 23.01
N LEU A 136 4.73 0.12 22.09
CA LEU A 136 6.10 0.51 21.74
C LEU A 136 6.81 1.20 22.90
N LEU A 137 6.13 2.09 23.62
CA LEU A 137 6.70 2.73 24.81
C LEU A 137 7.17 1.72 25.86
N LYS A 138 6.49 0.58 25.97
CA LYS A 138 6.89 -0.52 26.87
C LYS A 138 8.02 -1.37 26.30
N LEU A 139 8.04 -1.60 25.00
CA LEU A 139 9.03 -2.47 24.35
C LEU A 139 10.36 -1.76 24.13
N ARG A 140 10.34 -0.52 23.64
CA ARG A 140 11.50 0.20 23.10
C ARG A 140 12.76 0.19 23.98
N PRO A 141 12.69 0.33 25.33
CA PRO A 141 13.89 0.31 26.17
C PRO A 141 14.71 -0.98 26.12
N TYR A 142 14.09 -2.10 25.72
CA TYR A 142 14.73 -3.42 25.72
C TYR A 142 15.37 -3.79 24.38
N TYR A 143 15.14 -3.01 23.34
CA TYR A 143 15.58 -3.33 21.98
C TYR A 143 16.62 -2.33 21.49
N ARG A 144 17.60 -2.84 20.73
CA ARG A 144 18.61 -2.05 20.02
C ARG A 144 18.65 -2.43 18.55
N VAL A 145 19.15 -1.52 17.72
CA VAL A 145 19.48 -1.79 16.32
C VAL A 145 20.98 -1.77 16.13
N GLN A 146 21.46 -2.70 15.30
CA GLN A 146 22.83 -2.72 14.82
C GLN A 146 22.84 -2.96 13.32
N GLN A 147 23.63 -2.19 12.56
CA GLN A 147 23.87 -2.49 11.16
C GLN A 147 24.83 -3.68 11.04
N GLU A 148 24.51 -4.63 10.17
CA GLU A 148 25.39 -5.73 9.82
C GLU A 148 26.20 -5.43 8.56
N LEU A 149 27.50 -5.70 8.62
CA LEU A 149 28.48 -5.45 7.57
C LEU A 149 29.31 -6.70 7.24
N ASP A 150 29.33 -7.70 8.12
CA ASP A 150 30.03 -8.94 7.87
C ASP A 150 29.26 -9.80 6.85
N THR A 151 29.99 -10.29 5.85
CA THR A 151 29.38 -11.02 4.74
C THR A 151 28.89 -12.41 5.17
N ALA A 152 29.62 -13.09 6.04
CA ALA A 152 29.21 -14.41 6.52
C ALA A 152 27.96 -14.31 7.39
N GLU A 153 27.87 -13.26 8.20
CA GLU A 153 26.70 -12.97 9.02
C GLU A 153 25.49 -12.55 8.16
N ILE A 154 25.66 -11.72 7.13
CA ILE A 154 24.58 -11.41 6.17
C ILE A 154 24.03 -12.68 5.53
N ASP A 155 24.91 -13.59 5.11
CA ASP A 155 24.50 -14.87 4.51
C ASP A 155 23.76 -15.76 5.51
N ARG A 156 24.18 -15.75 6.78
CA ARG A 156 23.49 -16.44 7.88
C ARG A 156 22.08 -15.88 8.07
N ILE A 157 21.95 -14.56 8.17
CA ILE A 157 20.66 -13.85 8.35
C ILE A 157 19.73 -14.07 7.15
N ASP A 158 20.26 -14.10 5.92
CA ASP A 158 19.45 -14.43 4.74
C ASP A 158 18.85 -15.85 4.84
N ARG A 159 19.71 -16.83 5.16
CA ARG A 159 19.33 -18.24 5.25
C ARG A 159 18.38 -18.54 6.42
N GLU A 160 18.58 -17.89 7.56
CA GLU A 160 17.89 -18.23 8.81
C GLU A 160 16.69 -17.31 9.11
N MET A 161 16.62 -16.13 8.50
CA MET A 161 15.58 -15.14 8.79
C MET A 161 14.84 -14.65 7.55
N LEU A 162 15.54 -14.09 6.54
CA LEU A 162 14.87 -13.45 5.40
C LEU A 162 14.13 -14.46 4.50
N GLN A 163 14.81 -15.53 4.06
CA GLN A 163 14.19 -16.52 3.18
C GLN A 163 13.13 -17.37 3.90
N PRO A 164 13.39 -17.93 5.10
CA PRO A 164 12.39 -18.76 5.79
C PRO A 164 11.13 -17.97 6.11
N PHE A 165 11.26 -16.75 6.63
CA PHE A 165 10.10 -15.91 6.91
C PHE A 165 9.32 -15.54 5.65
N ALA A 166 10.00 -15.22 4.55
CA ALA A 166 9.32 -14.94 3.28
C ALA A 166 8.53 -16.16 2.77
N ARG A 167 9.08 -17.37 2.89
CA ARG A 167 8.39 -18.62 2.54
C ARG A 167 7.22 -18.89 3.49
N ALA A 168 7.40 -18.76 4.79
CA ALA A 168 6.34 -18.96 5.77
C ALA A 168 5.17 -17.98 5.56
N ARG A 169 5.47 -16.73 5.18
CA ARG A 169 4.46 -15.69 4.98
C ARG A 169 3.74 -15.76 3.63
N HIS A 170 4.43 -16.16 2.55
CA HIS A 170 3.92 -16.04 1.19
C HIS A 170 3.82 -17.38 0.43
N GLY A 171 4.25 -18.48 1.03
CA GLY A 171 4.20 -19.82 0.44
C GLY A 171 4.86 -19.87 -0.94
N SER A 172 4.16 -20.46 -1.90
CA SER A 172 4.59 -20.57 -3.31
C SER A 172 4.71 -19.21 -4.04
N SER A 173 4.07 -18.16 -3.52
CA SER A 173 4.13 -16.80 -4.08
C SER A 173 5.29 -15.98 -3.51
N ALA A 174 6.14 -16.57 -2.67
CA ALA A 174 7.29 -15.89 -2.09
C ALA A 174 8.27 -15.46 -3.20
N ASN A 175 8.35 -14.14 -3.44
CA ASN A 175 9.40 -13.58 -4.28
C ASN A 175 10.72 -13.60 -3.51
N LEU A 176 11.57 -14.59 -3.72
CA LEU A 176 12.85 -14.74 -3.03
C LEU A 176 13.95 -13.97 -3.77
N MET A 177 14.70 -13.17 -3.02
CA MET A 177 15.90 -12.54 -3.52
C MET A 177 17.05 -13.55 -3.40
N SER A 178 17.86 -13.70 -4.45
CA SER A 178 19.07 -14.54 -4.35
C SER A 178 20.01 -13.99 -3.27
N SER A 179 20.70 -14.86 -2.52
CA SER A 179 21.63 -14.44 -1.46
C SER A 179 22.71 -13.48 -1.96
N GLN A 180 23.20 -13.65 -3.19
CA GLN A 180 24.13 -12.67 -3.81
C GLN A 180 23.52 -11.27 -3.90
N MET A 181 22.24 -11.17 -4.27
CA MET A 181 21.55 -9.88 -4.34
C MET A 181 21.26 -9.33 -2.94
N VAL A 182 21.00 -10.17 -1.93
CA VAL A 182 20.88 -9.72 -0.53
C VAL A 182 22.20 -9.10 -0.06
N ARG A 183 23.34 -9.77 -0.28
CA ARG A 183 24.68 -9.22 0.02
C ARG A 183 24.91 -7.88 -0.67
N ARG A 184 24.64 -7.80 -1.97
CA ARG A 184 24.80 -6.55 -2.73
C ARG A 184 23.87 -5.44 -2.21
N PHE A 185 22.64 -5.76 -1.81
CA PHE A 185 21.76 -4.78 -1.18
C PHE A 185 22.31 -4.29 0.16
N ALA A 186 22.74 -5.21 1.02
CA ALA A 186 23.23 -4.87 2.35
C ALA A 186 24.53 -4.04 2.31
N LEU A 187 25.42 -4.31 1.35
CA LEU A 187 26.77 -3.73 1.33
C LEU A 187 26.96 -2.61 0.28
N GLU A 188 26.28 -2.66 -0.86
CA GLU A 188 26.51 -1.70 -1.97
C GLU A 188 25.40 -0.66 -2.09
N PHE A 189 24.14 -1.05 -1.91
CA PHE A 189 22.98 -0.23 -2.28
C PHE A 189 22.16 0.30 -1.11
N GLY A 190 22.32 -0.29 0.06
CA GLY A 190 21.46 -0.10 1.21
C GLY A 190 22.14 -0.49 2.50
N ARG A 191 21.40 -1.16 3.38
CA ARG A 191 21.88 -1.65 4.68
C ARG A 191 20.99 -2.80 5.15
N LEU A 192 21.59 -3.68 5.96
CA LEU A 192 20.88 -4.69 6.73
C LEU A 192 20.98 -4.32 8.20
N ASP A 193 19.84 -4.10 8.83
CA ASP A 193 19.75 -3.75 10.24
C ASP A 193 19.24 -4.96 11.03
N LEU A 194 19.92 -5.31 12.12
CA LEU A 194 19.54 -6.35 13.06
C LEU A 194 18.89 -5.70 14.28
N VAL A 195 17.78 -6.26 14.71
CA VAL A 195 17.09 -5.86 15.94
C VAL A 195 17.44 -6.88 17.02
N LEU A 196 18.04 -6.38 18.10
CA LEU A 196 18.47 -7.21 19.22
C LEU A 196 17.61 -6.95 20.45
N LEU A 197 17.25 -8.03 21.15
CA LEU A 197 16.68 -8.03 22.50
C LEU A 197 17.79 -8.55 23.43
N GLY A 198 18.46 -7.64 24.15
CA GLY A 198 19.76 -7.96 24.76
C GLY A 198 20.80 -8.31 23.70
N GLU A 199 21.37 -9.51 23.78
CA GLU A 199 22.33 -10.07 22.80
C GLU A 199 21.67 -10.92 21.72
N GLN A 200 20.36 -11.21 21.83
CA GLN A 200 19.67 -12.08 20.88
C GLN A 200 19.15 -11.28 19.69
N VAL A 201 19.49 -11.69 18.47
CA VAL A 201 18.88 -11.18 17.24
C VAL A 201 17.46 -11.74 17.09
N VAL A 202 16.47 -10.86 17.06
CA VAL A 202 15.04 -11.22 17.03
C VAL A 202 14.29 -10.73 15.79
N ALA A 203 14.89 -9.81 15.03
CA ALA A 203 14.41 -9.41 13.72
C ALA A 203 15.53 -8.79 12.88
N CYS A 204 15.29 -8.64 11.58
CA CYS A 204 16.13 -7.82 10.71
C CYS A 204 15.29 -7.00 9.74
N MET A 205 15.88 -5.94 9.19
CA MET A 205 15.33 -5.09 8.16
C MET A 205 16.38 -4.84 7.08
N LEU A 206 16.10 -5.30 5.86
CA LEU A 206 16.86 -4.95 4.67
C LEU A 206 16.18 -3.78 3.98
N GLY A 207 16.89 -2.68 3.80
CA GLY A 207 16.36 -1.49 3.14
C GLY A 207 17.41 -0.76 2.32
N ASN A 208 16.99 0.28 1.63
CA ASN A 208 17.91 1.12 0.85
C ASN A 208 17.44 2.58 0.75
N GLN A 209 18.37 3.45 0.38
CA GLN A 209 18.05 4.85 0.10
C GLN A 209 17.50 5.03 -1.32
N HIS A 210 16.46 5.84 -1.44
CA HIS A 210 16.00 6.44 -2.69
C HIS A 210 16.04 7.96 -2.59
N ILE A 211 16.40 8.64 -3.67
CA ILE A 211 16.25 10.09 -3.79
C ILE A 211 15.21 10.35 -4.87
N ARG A 212 14.17 11.11 -4.52
CA ARG A 212 13.08 11.48 -5.43
C ARG A 212 12.74 12.94 -5.22
N LYS A 213 12.76 13.74 -6.29
CA LYS A 213 12.49 15.19 -6.23
C LYS A 213 13.32 15.91 -5.16
N GLY A 214 14.59 15.52 -5.04
CA GLY A 214 15.52 16.05 -4.03
C GLY A 214 15.28 15.58 -2.58
N LYS A 215 14.27 14.75 -2.32
CA LYS A 215 13.95 14.20 -1.00
C LYS A 215 14.53 12.80 -0.81
N ARG A 216 15.06 12.53 0.38
CA ARG A 216 15.67 11.25 0.78
C ARG A 216 14.61 10.34 1.41
N TYR A 217 14.44 9.17 0.84
CA TYR A 217 13.55 8.12 1.32
C TYR A 217 14.38 6.95 1.81
N TRP A 218 14.13 6.53 3.05
CA TRP A 218 14.56 5.23 3.54
C TRP A 218 13.48 4.21 3.19
N VAL A 219 13.77 3.27 2.29
CA VAL A 219 12.80 2.28 1.81
C VAL A 219 13.02 0.95 2.51
N ALA A 220 12.06 0.54 3.33
CA ALA A 220 12.02 -0.76 3.98
C ALA A 220 11.58 -1.83 2.98
N ASN A 221 12.53 -2.64 2.47
CA ASN A 221 12.26 -3.59 1.40
C ASN A 221 11.81 -4.95 1.94
N ARG A 222 12.51 -5.49 2.94
CA ARG A 222 12.25 -6.81 3.50
C ARG A 222 12.52 -6.83 4.98
N CYS A 223 11.66 -7.51 5.71
CA CYS A 223 11.91 -7.89 7.09
C CYS A 223 12.14 -9.40 7.19
N GLY A 224 12.91 -9.81 8.18
CA GLY A 224 13.15 -11.21 8.52
C GLY A 224 13.02 -11.41 10.02
N TYR A 225 12.59 -12.60 10.41
CA TYR A 225 12.47 -13.03 11.80
C TYR A 225 13.03 -14.45 11.88
N PRO A 226 13.69 -14.85 12.98
CA PRO A 226 14.06 -16.24 13.18
C PRO A 226 12.79 -17.08 13.39
N GLU A 227 12.88 -18.39 13.14
CA GLU A 227 11.76 -19.33 13.28
C GLU A 227 11.16 -19.33 14.70
N THR A 228 12.02 -19.21 15.70
CA THR A 228 11.60 -19.08 17.11
C THR A 228 10.66 -17.89 17.35
N VAL A 229 10.74 -16.84 16.52
CA VAL A 229 9.87 -15.66 16.58
C VAL A 229 8.66 -15.80 15.66
N PHE A 230 8.83 -16.19 14.39
CA PHE A 230 7.69 -16.21 13.46
C PHE A 230 6.74 -17.40 13.65
N SER A 231 7.18 -18.47 14.33
CA SER A 231 6.32 -19.59 14.70
C SER A 231 5.40 -19.28 15.90
N ASP A 232 5.66 -18.19 16.63
CA ASP A 232 4.79 -17.68 17.69
C ASP A 232 4.17 -16.33 17.26
N SER A 233 2.87 -16.33 16.96
CA SER A 233 2.14 -15.13 16.50
C SER A 233 2.24 -13.93 17.47
N LYS A 234 2.32 -14.18 18.78
CA LYS A 234 2.44 -13.12 19.79
C LYS A 234 3.84 -12.52 19.80
N GLN A 235 4.87 -13.35 19.66
CA GLN A 235 6.25 -12.87 19.53
C GLN A 235 6.45 -12.14 18.20
N LEU A 236 6.00 -12.71 17.09
CA LEU A 236 6.02 -12.06 15.78
C LEU A 236 5.35 -10.70 15.83
N GLY A 237 4.17 -10.57 16.45
CA GLY A 237 3.47 -9.30 16.59
C GLY A 237 4.31 -8.22 17.31
N LYS A 238 5.01 -8.61 18.38
CA LYS A 238 5.90 -7.70 19.15
C LYS A 238 7.14 -7.33 18.34
N SER A 239 7.89 -8.33 17.86
CA SER A 239 9.13 -8.16 17.08
C SER A 239 8.87 -7.37 15.80
N ASN A 240 7.75 -7.63 15.12
CA ASN A 240 7.37 -6.89 13.93
C ASN A 240 7.03 -5.44 14.23
N SER A 241 6.37 -5.18 15.36
CA SER A 241 6.05 -3.81 15.76
C SER A 241 7.31 -3.01 16.07
N ILE A 242 8.22 -3.55 16.87
CA ILE A 242 9.44 -2.85 17.24
C ILE A 242 10.40 -2.70 16.05
N ASN A 243 10.50 -3.69 15.16
CA ASN A 243 11.35 -3.64 13.96
C ASN A 243 10.96 -2.47 13.03
N HIS A 244 9.66 -2.27 12.79
CA HIS A 244 9.19 -1.14 11.97
C HIS A 244 9.38 0.22 12.67
N HIS A 245 9.17 0.29 13.98
CA HIS A 245 9.42 1.51 14.74
C HIS A 245 10.89 1.91 14.73
N LEU A 246 11.79 0.96 14.97
CA LEU A 246 13.23 1.21 14.96
C LEU A 246 13.73 1.61 13.57
N ALA A 247 13.13 1.08 12.49
CA ALA A 247 13.42 1.53 11.13
C ALA A 247 13.04 3.01 10.89
N ILE A 248 11.92 3.48 11.47
CA ILE A 248 11.51 4.90 11.42
C ILE A 248 12.47 5.76 12.23
N GLU A 249 12.79 5.35 13.46
CA GLU A 249 13.70 6.07 14.34
C GLU A 249 15.09 6.24 13.72
N LEU A 250 15.66 5.14 13.21
CA LEU A 250 16.94 5.15 12.54
C LEU A 250 16.93 6.03 11.29
N ALA A 251 15.87 5.98 10.48
CA ALA A 251 15.74 6.85 9.32
C ALA A 251 15.65 8.33 9.73
N ASN A 252 14.96 8.63 10.83
CA ASN A 252 14.86 9.97 11.37
C ASN A 252 16.23 10.50 11.85
N GLU A 253 16.95 9.70 12.63
CA GLU A 253 18.30 10.01 13.13
C GLU A 253 19.31 10.22 12.00
N ASN A 254 19.17 9.50 10.88
CA ASN A 254 20.03 9.62 9.71
C ASN A 254 19.61 10.73 8.73
N GLY A 255 18.66 11.59 9.12
CA GLY A 255 18.24 12.77 8.37
C GLY A 255 17.57 12.44 7.03
N PHE A 256 16.83 11.33 6.97
CA PHE A 256 15.94 11.07 5.83
C PHE A 256 14.70 11.97 5.91
N ASP A 257 14.11 12.33 4.77
CA ASP A 257 12.86 13.09 4.76
C ASP A 257 11.64 12.19 5.01
N TYR A 258 11.73 10.91 4.61
CA TYR A 258 10.64 9.94 4.69
C TYR A 258 11.14 8.52 4.97
N CYS A 259 10.34 7.74 5.71
CA CYS A 259 10.44 6.27 5.78
C CYS A 259 9.32 5.66 4.92
N ASP A 260 9.66 4.82 3.96
CA ASP A 260 8.75 4.26 2.96
C ASP A 260 8.61 2.74 3.16
N PHE A 261 7.39 2.30 3.50
CA PHE A 261 7.07 0.90 3.73
C PHE A 261 6.66 0.15 2.46
N ALA A 262 7.04 0.64 1.30
CA ALA A 262 6.79 0.06 0.00
C ALA A 262 5.28 -0.09 -0.34
N LEU A 263 5.01 -0.80 -1.44
CA LEU A 263 3.68 -0.87 -2.05
C LEU A 263 2.69 -1.70 -1.24
N CYS A 264 1.42 -1.31 -1.36
CA CYS A 264 0.25 -2.09 -0.98
C CYS A 264 -0.78 -1.98 -2.11
N PHE A 265 -1.74 -2.90 -2.15
CA PHE A 265 -2.87 -2.76 -3.05
C PHE A 265 -3.67 -1.52 -2.65
N ALA A 266 -4.17 -0.80 -3.65
CA ALA A 266 -5.00 0.38 -3.44
C ALA A 266 -6.45 0.01 -3.08
N ARG A 267 -6.61 -0.90 -2.12
CA ARG A 267 -7.90 -1.32 -1.57
C ARG A 267 -7.95 -0.88 -0.11
N PRO A 268 -8.90 -0.01 0.30
CA PRO A 268 -9.03 0.45 1.68
C PRO A 268 -9.14 -0.69 2.71
N ASP A 269 -9.76 -1.81 2.35
CA ASP A 269 -9.90 -2.98 3.23
C ASP A 269 -8.69 -3.92 3.27
N ASP A 270 -7.66 -3.68 2.44
CA ASP A 270 -6.50 -4.58 2.41
C ASP A 270 -5.72 -4.57 3.73
N GLY A 271 -5.47 -5.76 4.28
CA GLY A 271 -4.81 -5.90 5.58
C GLY A 271 -3.40 -5.29 5.61
N LEU A 272 -2.71 -5.23 4.47
CA LEU A 272 -1.35 -4.68 4.42
C LEU A 272 -1.35 -3.16 4.47
N ILE A 273 -2.23 -2.46 3.75
CA ILE A 273 -2.36 -0.99 3.87
C ILE A 273 -2.85 -0.60 5.27
N GLN A 274 -3.78 -1.38 5.83
CA GLN A 274 -4.28 -1.22 7.19
C GLN A 274 -3.18 -1.41 8.24
N PHE A 275 -2.32 -2.41 8.06
CA PHE A 275 -1.16 -2.63 8.91
C PHE A 275 -0.17 -1.45 8.82
N LYS A 276 0.18 -1.00 7.61
CA LYS A 276 1.19 0.04 7.40
C LYS A 276 0.74 1.43 7.87
N ARG A 277 -0.54 1.77 7.79
CA ARG A 277 -1.01 3.10 8.26
C ARG A 277 -0.87 3.29 9.77
N ARG A 278 -0.79 2.21 10.56
CA ARG A 278 -0.68 2.28 12.04
C ARG A 278 0.54 3.06 12.51
N TRP A 279 1.56 3.18 11.66
CA TRP A 279 2.77 3.97 11.85
C TRP A 279 2.60 5.47 11.59
N GLY A 280 1.37 5.99 11.52
CA GLY A 280 1.10 7.38 11.16
C GLY A 280 1.45 7.71 9.70
N GLY A 281 1.51 6.68 8.85
CA GLY A 281 1.91 6.80 7.45
C GLY A 281 0.84 7.45 6.57
N GLU A 282 1.30 8.26 5.64
CA GLU A 282 0.53 8.88 4.58
C GLU A 282 0.56 8.03 3.31
N LEU A 283 -0.55 8.00 2.58
CA LEU A 283 -0.65 7.32 1.30
C LEU A 283 -0.07 8.22 0.21
N ASP A 284 0.86 7.66 -0.55
CA ASP A 284 1.50 8.35 -1.66
C ASP A 284 1.17 7.65 -2.98
N ILE A 285 0.65 8.44 -3.92
CA ILE A 285 0.34 8.02 -5.28
C ILE A 285 1.55 8.12 -6.21
N ASN A 286 2.65 8.73 -5.75
CA ASN A 286 3.86 8.90 -6.53
C ASN A 286 4.84 7.74 -6.27
N GLY A 287 5.61 7.32 -7.27
CA GLY A 287 6.59 6.24 -7.16
C GLY A 287 6.58 5.29 -8.35
N LEU A 288 7.71 4.61 -8.56
CA LEU A 288 8.09 3.72 -9.68
C LEU A 288 7.06 2.68 -10.16
N SER A 289 5.99 2.46 -9.42
CA SER A 289 5.02 1.37 -9.61
C SER A 289 3.57 1.80 -9.32
N SER A 290 3.32 3.09 -9.08
CA SER A 290 1.99 3.63 -8.73
C SER A 290 1.21 4.13 -9.96
N TYR A 291 1.74 3.93 -11.18
CA TYR A 291 1.19 4.47 -12.44
C TYR A 291 0.00 3.71 -13.01
N GLY A 292 -0.28 2.53 -12.46
CA GLY A 292 -1.40 1.72 -12.88
C GLY A 292 -2.71 2.22 -12.29
N TYR A 293 -3.75 2.30 -13.13
CA TYR A 293 -5.10 2.71 -12.73
C TYR A 293 -6.12 1.81 -13.41
N PHE A 294 -7.16 1.46 -12.67
CA PHE A 294 -8.45 1.05 -13.24
C PHE A 294 -9.37 2.27 -13.31
N HIS A 295 -10.24 2.29 -14.31
CA HIS A 295 -11.33 3.26 -14.40
C HIS A 295 -12.62 2.55 -14.03
N ILE A 296 -13.14 2.86 -12.85
CA ILE A 296 -14.30 2.18 -12.27
C ILE A 296 -15.49 3.10 -12.31
N ARG A 297 -16.49 2.78 -13.14
CA ARG A 297 -17.78 3.46 -13.13
C ARG A 297 -18.70 2.74 -12.16
N LEU A 298 -19.10 3.45 -11.12
CA LEU A 298 -20.05 3.00 -10.10
C LEU A 298 -21.39 2.59 -10.73
N PRO A 299 -22.18 1.72 -10.07
CA PRO A 299 -23.48 1.35 -10.58
C PRO A 299 -24.42 2.57 -10.53
N LYS A 300 -25.42 2.62 -11.43
CA LYS A 300 -26.38 3.73 -11.47
C LYS A 300 -27.30 3.73 -10.26
N VAL A 301 -27.64 2.54 -9.77
CA VAL A 301 -28.49 2.31 -8.60
C VAL A 301 -27.70 1.50 -7.57
N GLY A 302 -27.79 1.88 -6.31
CA GLY A 302 -27.13 1.20 -5.20
C GLY A 302 -25.64 1.55 -5.05
N ALA A 303 -25.17 2.69 -5.55
CA ALA A 303 -23.75 3.07 -5.42
C ALA A 303 -23.30 3.20 -3.96
N ALA A 304 -24.18 3.67 -3.06
CA ALA A 304 -23.91 3.74 -1.63
C ALA A 304 -23.69 2.34 -1.02
N GLN A 305 -24.50 1.35 -1.39
CA GLN A 305 -24.32 -0.03 -0.90
C GLN A 305 -23.06 -0.66 -1.52
N PHE A 306 -22.80 -0.47 -2.81
CA PHE A 306 -21.56 -0.95 -3.43
C PHE A 306 -20.30 -0.40 -2.74
N LEU A 307 -20.26 0.90 -2.41
CA LEU A 307 -19.12 1.53 -1.72
C LEU A 307 -19.06 1.23 -0.21
N TRP A 308 -20.15 0.72 0.36
CA TRP A 308 -20.14 0.15 1.71
C TRP A 308 -19.39 -1.19 1.74
N ASP A 309 -19.69 -2.03 0.75
CA ASP A 309 -19.08 -3.35 0.58
C ASP A 309 -17.65 -3.24 0.01
N THR A 310 -17.41 -2.25 -0.86
CA THR A 310 -16.12 -2.03 -1.55
C THR A 310 -15.82 -0.54 -1.65
N PRO A 311 -15.32 0.05 -0.54
CA PRO A 311 -14.78 1.40 -0.56
C PRO A 311 -13.60 1.47 -1.53
N LEU A 312 -13.42 2.61 -2.19
CA LEU A 312 -12.42 2.78 -3.24
C LEU A 312 -11.58 4.03 -3.02
N PHE A 313 -10.30 3.96 -3.32
CA PHE A 313 -9.50 5.16 -3.55
C PHE A 313 -9.69 5.66 -4.98
N ALA A 314 -9.62 6.97 -5.19
CA ALA A 314 -9.58 7.58 -6.51
C ALA A 314 -8.56 8.72 -6.58
N VAL A 315 -7.99 8.95 -7.77
CA VAL A 315 -7.08 10.05 -8.02
C VAL A 315 -7.76 11.15 -8.83
N GLU A 316 -7.81 12.34 -8.25
CA GLU A 316 -8.35 13.58 -8.84
C GLU A 316 -7.25 14.64 -8.79
N ASP A 317 -6.90 15.28 -9.91
CA ASP A 317 -5.89 16.34 -9.97
C ASP A 317 -4.56 15.99 -9.25
N HIS A 318 -4.10 14.75 -9.42
CA HIS A 318 -2.90 14.21 -8.76
C HIS A 318 -2.98 14.17 -7.23
N LYS A 319 -4.19 14.13 -6.67
CA LYS A 319 -4.47 14.00 -5.25
C LYS A 319 -5.32 12.77 -4.99
N LEU A 320 -5.16 12.16 -3.82
CA LEU A 320 -5.90 10.98 -3.42
C LEU A 320 -7.21 11.38 -2.71
N ALA A 321 -8.29 10.72 -3.09
CA ALA A 321 -9.59 10.79 -2.45
C ALA A 321 -10.05 9.37 -2.05
N LEU A 322 -10.91 9.30 -1.05
CA LEU A 322 -11.52 8.06 -0.58
C LEU A 322 -13.03 8.11 -0.81
N HIS A 323 -13.59 7.09 -1.44
CA HIS A 323 -15.02 6.93 -1.70
C HIS A 323 -15.59 5.87 -0.76
N LEU A 324 -16.58 6.29 0.03
CA LEU A 324 -17.27 5.51 1.05
C LEU A 324 -18.78 5.46 0.75
N GLY A 325 -19.45 4.46 1.29
CA GLY A 325 -20.89 4.27 1.18
C GLY A 325 -21.63 4.53 2.49
N LEU A 326 -22.88 4.96 2.41
CA LEU A 326 -23.85 4.99 3.49
C LEU A 326 -25.21 4.52 2.96
N PRO A 327 -25.46 3.19 2.91
CA PRO A 327 -26.71 2.65 2.43
C PRO A 327 -27.84 2.81 3.46
N HIS A 328 -29.06 2.41 3.08
CA HIS A 328 -30.14 2.21 4.03
C HIS A 328 -29.83 0.99 4.92
N GLY A 329 -30.20 1.03 6.20
CA GLY A 329 -30.02 -0.08 7.13
C GLY A 329 -29.00 0.21 8.23
N PRO A 330 -27.70 0.38 7.92
CA PRO A 330 -26.68 0.53 8.94
C PRO A 330 -26.94 1.72 9.88
N SER A 331 -26.84 1.43 11.18
CA SER A 331 -26.81 2.39 12.26
C SER A 331 -25.51 3.21 12.29
N ASP A 332 -25.50 4.28 13.07
CA ASP A 332 -24.32 5.14 13.21
C ASP A 332 -23.14 4.42 13.89
N ASP A 333 -23.41 3.39 14.70
CA ASP A 333 -22.39 2.56 15.36
C ASP A 333 -21.80 1.51 14.41
N GLU A 334 -22.62 0.94 13.53
CA GLU A 334 -22.14 0.08 12.44
C GLU A 334 -21.29 0.89 11.45
N PHE A 335 -21.70 2.12 11.12
CA PHE A 335 -20.90 3.04 10.30
C PHE A 335 -19.54 3.31 10.92
N GLU A 336 -19.52 3.66 12.21
CA GLU A 336 -18.26 3.89 12.91
C GLU A 336 -17.41 2.62 12.90
N THR A 337 -17.97 1.46 13.20
CA THR A 337 -17.24 0.20 13.24
C THR A 337 -16.63 -0.16 11.88
N ARG A 338 -17.39 0.03 10.78
CA ARG A 338 -16.96 -0.23 9.41
C ARG A 338 -15.78 0.64 9.00
N TYR A 339 -15.82 1.93 9.33
CA TYR A 339 -14.87 2.92 8.82
C TYR A 339 -13.84 3.42 9.85
N ARG A 340 -13.90 2.99 11.11
CA ARG A 340 -12.90 3.32 12.16
C ARG A 340 -11.48 3.04 11.70
N GLN A 341 -11.31 2.00 10.89
CA GLN A 341 -10.02 1.61 10.36
C GLN A 341 -9.61 2.34 9.06
N MET A 342 -10.37 3.30 8.56
CA MET A 342 -10.07 3.98 7.29
C MET A 342 -9.51 5.39 7.45
N GLY A 343 -9.04 5.76 8.65
CA GLY A 343 -8.29 7.01 8.88
C GLY A 343 -6.91 6.98 8.24
N PHE A 344 -6.83 7.07 6.91
CA PHE A 344 -5.59 7.06 6.13
C PHE A 344 -5.01 8.46 5.97
N GLY A 345 -3.71 8.63 6.21
CA GLY A 345 -2.93 9.84 5.89
C GLY A 345 -2.87 10.14 4.39
N GLY A 346 -2.66 11.41 4.02
CA GLY A 346 -2.41 11.81 2.63
C GLY A 346 -3.65 11.97 1.75
N LEU A 347 -4.85 11.97 2.35
CA LEU A 347 -6.09 12.21 1.63
C LEU A 347 -6.39 13.70 1.55
N THR A 348 -6.99 14.11 0.43
CA THR A 348 -7.43 15.50 0.23
C THR A 348 -8.95 15.65 0.29
N LYS A 349 -9.67 14.56 0.00
CA LYS A 349 -11.13 14.51 0.01
C LYS A 349 -11.63 13.14 0.46
N ILE A 350 -12.83 13.14 1.03
CA ILE A 350 -13.62 11.95 1.31
C ILE A 350 -15.00 12.17 0.69
N TYR A 351 -15.39 11.27 -0.21
CA TYR A 351 -16.71 11.25 -0.79
C TYR A 351 -17.57 10.24 -0.05
N LEU A 352 -18.63 10.72 0.60
CA LEU A 352 -19.63 9.87 1.25
C LEU A 352 -20.84 9.76 0.33
N HIS A 353 -20.97 8.62 -0.35
CA HIS A 353 -22.10 8.29 -1.22
C HIS A 353 -23.23 7.74 -0.37
N TYR A 354 -24.36 8.43 -0.31
CA TYR A 354 -25.41 8.11 0.66
C TYR A 354 -26.76 7.81 0.00
N ALA A 355 -27.42 6.75 0.47
CA ALA A 355 -28.82 6.46 0.14
C ALA A 355 -29.78 7.12 1.15
N ARG A 356 -29.31 7.36 2.39
CA ARG A 356 -29.99 8.17 3.41
C ARG A 356 -29.17 9.40 3.77
N PRO A 357 -29.75 10.59 3.99
CA PRO A 357 -28.99 11.75 4.44
C PRO A 357 -28.15 11.42 5.69
N PRO A 358 -26.84 11.74 5.70
CA PRO A 358 -26.00 11.49 6.86
C PRO A 358 -26.37 12.44 8.00
N GLY A 359 -26.50 11.91 9.21
CA GLY A 359 -26.68 12.73 10.42
C GLY A 359 -25.38 13.45 10.81
N GLU A 360 -25.49 14.51 11.62
CA GLU A 360 -24.34 15.30 12.10
C GLU A 360 -23.31 14.46 12.85
N LEU A 361 -23.77 13.45 13.61
CA LEU A 361 -22.89 12.55 14.36
C LEU A 361 -22.00 11.72 13.43
N ILE A 362 -22.55 11.17 12.33
CA ILE A 362 -21.78 10.44 11.32
C ILE A 362 -20.69 11.34 10.73
N LEU A 363 -21.06 12.56 10.34
CA LEU A 363 -20.12 13.50 9.72
C LEU A 363 -19.02 13.93 10.68
N THR A 364 -19.37 14.15 11.95
CA THR A 364 -18.42 14.48 13.02
C THR A 364 -17.46 13.32 13.26
N LYS A 365 -17.96 12.11 13.47
CA LYS A 365 -17.15 10.89 13.64
C LYS A 365 -16.22 10.68 12.44
N LEU A 366 -16.73 10.84 11.22
CA LEU A 366 -15.94 10.71 10.00
C LEU A 366 -14.82 11.77 9.94
N SER A 367 -15.13 13.03 10.23
CA SER A 367 -14.14 14.12 10.28
C SER A 367 -13.06 13.88 11.34
N ASP A 368 -13.45 13.38 12.51
CA ASP A 368 -12.55 13.11 13.63
C ASP A 368 -11.53 12.00 13.34
N LEU A 369 -11.87 11.04 12.47
CA LEU A 369 -10.90 10.02 12.00
C LEU A 369 -9.67 10.66 11.34
N TYR A 370 -9.81 11.86 10.78
CA TYR A 370 -8.75 12.56 10.03
C TYR A 370 -8.21 13.78 10.76
N LYS A 371 -8.53 13.96 12.05
CA LYS A 371 -8.03 15.10 12.86
C LYS A 371 -6.50 15.21 12.92
N HIS A 372 -5.80 14.11 12.67
CA HIS A 372 -4.34 14.01 12.66
C HIS A 372 -3.70 14.60 11.39
N GLN A 373 -4.49 14.93 10.36
CA GLN A 373 -4.01 15.51 9.10
C GLN A 373 -4.15 17.02 9.08
N ASN A 374 -3.17 17.66 8.44
CA ASN A 374 -3.18 19.10 8.21
C ASN A 374 -2.69 19.39 6.77
N PRO A 375 -3.56 19.87 5.86
CA PRO A 375 -4.99 20.12 6.06
C PRO A 375 -5.79 18.83 6.22
N ARG A 376 -6.95 18.92 6.88
CA ARG A 376 -7.90 17.79 6.94
C ARG A 376 -8.54 17.58 5.55
N PRO A 377 -8.85 16.34 5.16
CA PRO A 377 -9.57 16.08 3.92
C PRO A 377 -10.98 16.70 3.97
N ALA A 378 -11.42 17.29 2.87
CA ALA A 378 -12.78 17.80 2.75
C ALA A 378 -13.76 16.63 2.64
N VAL A 379 -14.82 16.63 3.44
CA VAL A 379 -15.90 15.64 3.34
C VAL A 379 -16.98 16.19 2.40
N GLN A 380 -17.29 15.45 1.34
CA GLN A 380 -18.34 15.77 0.38
C GLN A 380 -19.38 14.66 0.34
N CYS A 381 -20.63 15.00 0.64
CA CYS A 381 -21.75 14.08 0.58
C CYS A 381 -22.34 14.06 -0.84
N ILE A 382 -22.52 12.87 -1.40
CA ILE A 382 -23.09 12.66 -2.74
C ILE A 382 -24.35 11.82 -2.60
N PRO A 383 -25.53 12.31 -3.01
CA PRO A 383 -26.72 11.47 -3.08
C PRO A 383 -26.49 10.33 -4.06
N ALA A 384 -26.72 9.10 -3.62
CA ALA A 384 -26.66 7.89 -4.43
C ALA A 384 -28.06 7.28 -4.50
N ALA A 385 -28.56 7.13 -5.73
CA ALA A 385 -29.87 6.54 -6.03
C ALA A 385 -29.92 5.04 -5.73
#